data_AF-A0A941MZA5-F1
#
_entry.id   AF-A0A941MZA5-F1
#
_cell.length_a   1.000
_cell.length_b   1.000
_cell.length_c   1.000
_cell.angle_alpha   90.00
_cell.angle_beta   90.00
_cell.angle_gamma   90.00
#
_symmetry.space_group_name_H-M   'P 1'
#
loop_
_entity.id
_entity.type
_entity.pdbx_description
1 polymer ?
#
loop_
_entity_poly.entity_id
_entity_poly.type
_entity_poly.pdbx_seq_one_letter_code
_entity_poly.pdbx_strand_id
1 'polypeptide(L)'
;MLSESQNVWSPGWTDRIHTSVRSLGFADLTQLLDSMPAAPYSEVAHHLGKFAPIQIVAVQFKEARLANRVRDAAKDSLSRNLNEQLPGGWGSGNNADFKQASALANWFSELTVTGECGIFKDVANEILEHFDAPFGWKPNGPNDPVIEKAFNQWWMHKIPQ
;
A
#
# COMPACT_ATOMS: atom_id res chain seq x y z
N MET A 1 6.36 27.56 -21.50
CA MET A 1 7.12 27.61 -20.23
C MET A 1 6.26 26.89 -19.20
N LEU A 2 6.42 25.57 -19.07
CA LEU A 2 5.77 24.79 -18.01
C LEU A 2 6.48 25.18 -16.71
N SER A 3 5.74 25.69 -15.73
CA SER A 3 6.32 26.19 -14.48
C SER A 3 7.06 25.06 -13.75
N GLU A 4 8.22 25.38 -13.18
CA GLU A 4 9.07 24.48 -12.35
C GLU A 4 8.35 23.90 -11.11
N SER A 5 7.08 24.26 -10.89
CA SER A 5 6.23 23.78 -9.79
C SER A 5 5.59 22.40 -10.00
N GLN A 6 5.77 21.74 -11.15
CA GLN A 6 5.19 20.41 -11.44
C GLN A 6 6.16 19.23 -11.27
N ASN A 7 7.34 19.41 -10.68
CA ASN A 7 8.15 18.26 -10.30
C ASN A 7 7.50 17.58 -9.07
N VAL A 8 7.01 16.37 -9.28
CA VAL A 8 6.38 15.52 -8.26
C VAL A 8 7.26 15.40 -7.02
N TRP A 9 8.59 15.36 -7.19
CA TRP A 9 9.60 15.26 -6.14
C TRP A 9 10.20 16.58 -5.68
N SER A 10 9.63 17.73 -6.06
CA SER A 10 10.13 19.01 -5.55
C SER A 10 10.04 19.04 -4.00
N PRO A 11 10.96 19.76 -3.33
CA PRO A 11 10.92 19.92 -1.88
C PRO A 11 9.51 20.30 -1.38
N GLY A 12 9.12 19.79 -0.22
CA GLY A 12 7.79 20.03 0.38
C GLY A 12 6.64 19.23 -0.24
N TRP A 13 6.88 18.21 -1.06
CA TRP A 13 5.83 17.37 -1.64
C TRP A 13 4.95 16.68 -0.57
N THR A 14 5.53 16.28 0.56
CA THR A 14 4.80 15.71 1.69
C THR A 14 3.80 16.72 2.28
N ASP A 15 4.19 17.98 2.43
CA ASP A 15 3.31 19.05 2.93
C ASP A 15 2.15 19.33 1.96
N ARG A 16 2.41 19.21 0.65
CA ARG A 16 1.35 19.32 -0.37
C ARG A 16 0.33 18.20 -0.26
N ILE A 17 0.75 16.97 0.01
CA ILE A 17 -0.17 15.84 0.26
C ILE A 17 -1.01 16.15 1.50
N HIS A 18 -0.40 16.47 2.65
CA HIS A 18 -1.18 16.76 3.87
C HIS A 18 -2.10 17.98 3.70
N THR A 19 -1.70 18.99 2.93
CA THR A 19 -2.57 20.13 2.62
C THR A 19 -3.77 19.71 1.77
N SER A 20 -3.55 18.85 0.77
CA SER A 20 -4.62 18.32 -0.08
C SER A 20 -5.58 17.45 0.73
N VAL A 21 -5.06 16.56 1.58
CA VAL A 21 -5.83 15.76 2.55
C VAL A 21 -6.73 16.64 3.42
N ARG A 22 -6.16 17.69 4.04
CA ARG A 22 -6.92 18.63 4.88
C ARG A 22 -7.98 19.40 4.10
N SER A 23 -7.71 19.75 2.84
CA SER A 23 -8.69 20.41 1.98
C SER A 23 -9.90 19.53 1.66
N LEU A 24 -9.73 18.20 1.74
CA LEU A 24 -10.80 17.22 1.58
C LEU A 24 -11.53 16.93 2.91
N GLY A 25 -11.17 17.58 4.02
CA GLY A 25 -11.81 17.42 5.32
C GLY A 25 -11.25 16.31 6.22
N PHE A 26 -10.13 15.69 5.83
CA PHE A 26 -9.46 14.66 6.61
C PHE A 26 -8.31 15.26 7.44
N ALA A 27 -8.08 14.75 8.64
CA ALA A 27 -7.00 15.22 9.52
C ALA A 27 -5.61 14.83 9.01
N ASP A 28 -5.49 13.60 8.51
CA ASP A 28 -4.24 12.99 8.03
C ASP A 28 -4.52 11.99 6.89
N LEU A 29 -3.45 11.49 6.25
CA LEU A 29 -3.61 10.57 5.11
C LEU A 29 -4.25 9.26 5.56
N THR A 30 -3.94 8.79 6.76
CA THR A 30 -4.53 7.58 7.35
C THR A 30 -6.06 7.65 7.35
N GLN A 31 -6.66 8.75 7.81
CA GLN A 31 -8.11 8.92 7.82
C GLN A 31 -8.72 8.97 6.41
N LEU A 32 -8.01 9.56 5.44
CA LEU A 32 -8.45 9.52 4.03
C LEU A 32 -8.42 8.08 3.49
N LEU A 33 -7.35 7.34 3.75
CA LEU A 33 -7.21 5.95 3.29
C LEU A 33 -8.29 5.04 3.91
N ASP A 34 -8.64 5.25 5.18
CA ASP A 34 -9.72 4.54 5.87
C ASP A 34 -11.09 4.79 5.21
N SER A 35 -11.29 5.97 4.59
CA SER A 35 -12.52 6.29 3.85
C SER A 35 -12.59 5.66 2.44
N MET A 36 -11.46 5.17 1.93
CA MET A 36 -11.31 4.54 0.61
C MET A 36 -10.68 3.15 0.74
N PRO A 37 -11.32 2.20 1.45
CA PRO A 37 -10.71 0.91 1.76
C PRO A 37 -10.36 0.13 0.49
N ALA A 38 -9.14 -0.38 0.42
CA ALA A 38 -8.61 -1.18 -0.69
C ALA A 38 -8.61 -0.49 -2.08
N ALA A 39 -8.96 0.79 -2.16
CA ALA A 39 -8.86 1.56 -3.40
C ALA A 39 -7.39 1.67 -3.83
N PRO A 40 -7.05 1.39 -5.10
CA PRO A 40 -5.68 1.51 -5.62
C PRO A 40 -5.02 2.84 -5.26
N TYR A 41 -3.69 2.84 -5.06
CA TYR A 41 -2.99 4.09 -4.75
C TYR A 41 -3.04 5.09 -5.90
N SER A 42 -3.16 4.63 -7.15
CA SER A 42 -3.41 5.50 -8.30
C SER A 42 -4.74 6.26 -8.19
N GLU A 43 -5.77 5.63 -7.65
CA GLU A 43 -7.07 6.26 -7.43
C GLU A 43 -6.99 7.31 -6.30
N VAL A 44 -6.34 6.97 -5.18
CA VAL A 44 -6.11 7.91 -4.06
C VAL A 44 -5.28 9.11 -4.53
N ALA A 45 -4.21 8.85 -5.30
CA ALA A 45 -3.35 9.90 -5.84
C ALA A 45 -4.08 10.81 -6.83
N HIS A 46 -5.01 10.25 -7.62
CA HIS A 46 -5.89 11.03 -8.48
C HIS A 46 -6.85 11.91 -7.65
N HIS A 47 -7.48 11.33 -6.62
CA HIS A 47 -8.40 12.02 -5.72
C HIS A 47 -7.74 13.21 -5.00
N LEU A 48 -6.46 13.09 -4.64
CA LEU A 48 -5.69 14.14 -3.96
C LEU A 48 -5.19 15.26 -4.87
N GLY A 49 -5.29 15.14 -6.20
CA GLY A 49 -4.80 16.17 -7.13
C GLY A 49 -3.55 15.78 -7.94
N LYS A 50 -3.47 14.51 -8.37
CA LYS A 50 -2.44 13.95 -9.27
C LYS A 50 -1.04 13.90 -8.68
N PHE A 51 -0.91 13.27 -7.51
CA PHE A 51 0.39 12.86 -6.96
C PHE A 51 0.90 11.57 -7.62
N ALA A 52 2.15 11.19 -7.36
CA ALA A 52 2.59 9.83 -7.70
C ALA A 52 2.11 8.83 -6.64
N PRO A 53 1.62 7.63 -7.02
CA PRO A 53 1.17 6.61 -6.06
C PRO A 53 2.21 6.29 -4.97
N ILE A 54 3.48 6.16 -5.35
CA ILE A 54 4.57 5.86 -4.41
C ILE A 54 4.76 6.95 -3.34
N GLN A 55 4.37 8.20 -3.60
CA GLN A 55 4.40 9.26 -2.59
C GLN A 55 3.32 9.05 -1.54
N ILE A 56 2.16 8.53 -1.93
CA ILE A 56 1.09 8.18 -1.00
C ILE A 56 1.54 7.03 -0.10
N VAL A 57 2.17 5.99 -0.67
CA VAL A 57 2.79 4.89 0.08
C VAL A 57 3.80 5.42 1.11
N ALA A 58 4.72 6.29 0.68
CA ALA A 58 5.73 6.87 1.56
C ALA A 58 5.13 7.66 2.74
N VAL A 59 4.09 8.47 2.50
CA VAL A 59 3.42 9.23 3.57
C VAL A 59 2.64 8.30 4.51
N GLN A 60 1.94 7.29 3.97
CA GLN A 60 1.21 6.32 4.79
C GLN A 60 2.14 5.61 5.78
N PHE A 61 3.28 5.10 5.30
CA PHE A 61 4.22 4.42 6.17
C PHE A 61 4.90 5.36 7.17
N LYS A 62 5.18 6.61 6.77
CA LYS A 62 5.68 7.64 7.69
C LYS A 62 4.70 7.91 8.83
N GLU A 63 3.42 8.13 8.53
CA GLU A 63 2.37 8.33 9.54
C GLU A 63 2.22 7.07 10.42
N ALA A 64 2.15 5.90 9.80
CA ALA A 64 2.00 4.63 10.51
C ALA A 64 3.18 4.36 11.45
N ARG A 65 4.41 4.71 11.07
CA ARG A 65 5.58 4.59 11.95
C ARG A 65 5.47 5.49 13.17
N LEU A 66 5.10 6.76 12.98
CA LEU A 66 4.91 7.72 14.08
C LEU A 66 3.79 7.27 15.03
N ALA A 67 2.78 6.57 14.51
CA ALA A 67 1.66 6.03 15.28
C ALA A 67 1.89 4.60 15.80
N ASN A 68 3.03 3.96 15.53
CA ASN A 68 3.30 2.54 15.80
C ASN A 68 2.28 1.55 15.19
N ARG A 69 1.84 1.82 13.96
CA ARG A 69 0.84 1.06 13.18
C ARG A 69 1.37 0.53 11.84
N VAL A 70 2.67 0.28 11.74
CA VAL A 70 3.33 -0.19 10.49
C VAL A 70 2.69 -1.47 9.95
N ARG A 71 2.24 -2.37 10.85
CA ARG A 71 1.51 -3.58 10.47
C ARG A 71 0.23 -3.28 9.68
N ASP A 72 -0.56 -2.33 10.17
CA ASP A 72 -1.83 -1.95 9.56
C ASP A 72 -1.59 -1.32 8.18
N ALA A 73 -0.57 -0.46 8.07
CA ALA A 73 -0.16 0.13 6.80
C ALA A 73 0.31 -0.92 5.79
N ALA A 74 1.07 -1.93 6.22
CA ALA A 74 1.50 -3.02 5.33
C ALA A 74 0.33 -3.86 4.81
N LYS A 75 -0.65 -4.15 5.68
CA LYS A 75 -1.89 -4.86 5.29
C LYS A 75 -2.73 -4.05 4.30
N ASP A 76 -2.93 -2.77 4.57
CA ASP A 76 -3.69 -1.87 3.68
C ASP A 76 -2.96 -1.72 2.34
N SER A 77 -1.65 -1.51 2.37
CA SER A 77 -0.80 -1.40 1.17
C SER A 77 -0.87 -2.63 0.28
N LEU A 78 -0.75 -3.83 0.85
CA LEU A 78 -0.90 -5.08 0.11
C LEU A 78 -2.28 -5.17 -0.56
N SER A 79 -3.33 -4.81 0.19
CA SER A 79 -4.71 -4.84 -0.30
C SER A 79 -4.90 -3.94 -1.53
N ARG A 80 -4.40 -2.71 -1.46
CA ARG A 80 -4.48 -1.73 -2.56
C ARG A 80 -3.68 -2.19 -3.78
N ASN A 81 -2.46 -2.68 -3.57
CA ASN A 81 -1.62 -3.19 -4.66
C ASN A 81 -2.26 -4.40 -5.36
N LEU A 82 -2.85 -5.34 -4.61
CA LEU A 82 -3.52 -6.50 -5.22
C LEU A 82 -4.74 -6.06 -6.06
N ASN A 83 -5.52 -5.08 -5.59
CA ASN A 83 -6.63 -4.55 -6.38
C ASN A 83 -6.19 -3.77 -7.63
N GLU A 84 -5.03 -3.13 -7.59
CA GLU A 84 -4.43 -2.43 -8.72
C GLU A 84 -3.89 -3.41 -9.78
N GLN A 85 -3.10 -4.41 -9.34
CA GLN A 85 -2.39 -5.32 -10.23
C GLN A 85 -3.24 -6.50 -10.70
N LEU A 86 -4.25 -6.90 -9.92
CA LEU A 86 -5.14 -8.03 -10.19
C LEU A 86 -6.61 -7.57 -10.24
N PRO A 87 -7.02 -6.75 -11.24
CA PRO A 87 -8.37 -6.19 -11.30
C PRO A 87 -9.48 -7.26 -11.36
N GLY A 88 -9.18 -8.42 -11.95
CA GLY A 88 -10.06 -9.59 -12.01
C GLY A 88 -10.04 -10.48 -10.78
N GLY A 89 -9.20 -10.18 -9.79
CA GLY A 89 -9.01 -10.99 -8.58
C GLY A 89 -7.93 -12.07 -8.73
N TRP A 90 -7.65 -12.73 -7.61
CA TRP A 90 -6.62 -13.76 -7.50
C TRP A 90 -6.90 -14.95 -8.44
N GLY A 91 -5.87 -15.50 -9.06
CA GLY A 91 -5.99 -16.67 -9.94
C GLY A 91 -6.69 -16.40 -11.27
N SER A 92 -7.10 -15.16 -11.54
CA SER A 92 -8.00 -14.86 -12.66
C SER A 92 -7.25 -14.43 -13.93
N GLY A 93 -7.73 -14.96 -15.05
CA GLY A 93 -7.26 -14.62 -16.39
C GLY A 93 -5.98 -15.36 -16.82
N ASN A 94 -5.49 -15.03 -18.01
CA ASN A 94 -4.30 -15.67 -18.57
C ASN A 94 -3.04 -15.31 -17.78
N ASN A 95 -2.14 -16.27 -17.63
CA ASN A 95 -0.88 -16.16 -16.88
C ASN A 95 -1.10 -15.69 -15.44
N ALA A 96 -2.14 -16.21 -14.77
CA ALA A 96 -2.52 -15.83 -13.42
C ALA A 96 -1.35 -15.93 -12.43
N ASP A 97 -0.62 -17.06 -12.43
CA ASP A 97 0.53 -17.30 -11.56
C ASP A 97 1.61 -16.22 -11.72
N PHE A 98 1.95 -15.86 -12.96
CA PHE A 98 2.92 -14.80 -13.23
C PHE A 98 2.42 -13.44 -12.73
N LYS A 99 1.13 -13.12 -12.93
CA LYS A 99 0.56 -11.85 -12.48
C LYS A 99 0.51 -11.76 -10.95
N GLN A 100 0.17 -12.85 -10.26
CA GLN A 100 0.17 -12.92 -8.80
C GLN A 100 1.59 -12.69 -8.25
N ALA A 101 2.57 -13.43 -8.76
CA ALA A 101 3.97 -13.27 -8.36
C ALA A 101 4.48 -11.84 -8.65
N SER A 102 4.14 -11.29 -9.83
CA SER A 102 4.49 -9.91 -10.19
C SER A 102 3.84 -8.88 -9.28
N ALA A 103 2.57 -9.07 -8.90
CA ALA A 103 1.87 -8.17 -7.99
C ALA A 103 2.52 -8.14 -6.60
N LEU A 104 2.83 -9.32 -6.04
CA LEU A 104 3.52 -9.42 -4.74
C LEU A 104 4.94 -8.85 -4.80
N ALA A 105 5.68 -9.11 -5.89
CA ALA A 105 7.02 -8.55 -6.09
C ALA A 105 7.00 -7.02 -6.26
N ASN A 106 5.98 -6.47 -6.94
CA ASN A 106 5.78 -5.03 -7.06
C ASN A 106 5.55 -4.40 -5.67
N TRP A 107 4.62 -4.94 -4.89
CA TRP A 107 4.37 -4.49 -3.52
C TRP A 107 5.65 -4.51 -2.69
N PHE A 108 6.39 -5.62 -2.68
CA PHE A 108 7.65 -5.73 -1.96
C PHE A 108 8.69 -4.67 -2.39
N SER A 109 8.76 -4.38 -3.69
CA SER A 109 9.68 -3.38 -4.24
C SER A 109 9.30 -1.96 -3.81
N GLU A 110 8.02 -1.62 -3.81
CA GLU A 110 7.52 -0.31 -3.34
C GLU A 110 7.91 -0.06 -1.88
N LEU A 111 7.76 -1.08 -1.02
CA LEU A 111 8.16 -1.01 0.39
C LEU A 111 9.67 -0.84 0.59
N THR A 112 10.47 -1.40 -0.31
CA THR A 112 11.92 -1.24 -0.30
C THR A 112 12.32 0.18 -0.68
N VAL A 113 11.68 0.76 -1.70
CA VAL A 113 11.95 2.11 -2.19
C VAL A 113 11.62 3.18 -1.14
N THR A 114 10.61 2.97 -0.28
CA THR A 114 10.28 3.92 0.79
C THR A 114 11.28 3.90 1.96
N GLY A 115 12.23 2.95 1.99
CA GLY A 115 13.18 2.80 3.12
C GLY A 115 12.54 2.23 4.40
N GLU A 116 11.29 1.78 4.31
CA GLU A 116 10.46 1.27 5.42
C GLU A 116 10.63 -0.24 5.62
N CYS A 117 11.28 -0.91 4.68
CA CYS A 117 11.39 -2.37 4.59
C CYS A 117 12.10 -3.00 5.79
N GLY A 118 12.98 -2.30 6.50
CA GLY A 118 13.74 -2.88 7.61
C GLY A 118 12.90 -3.49 8.74
N ILE A 119 11.66 -3.01 8.96
CA ILE A 119 10.81 -3.43 10.08
C ILE A 119 10.10 -4.77 9.81
N PHE A 120 9.77 -5.06 8.55
CA PHE A 120 8.90 -6.20 8.23
C PHE A 120 9.29 -6.92 6.93
N LYS A 121 10.52 -6.71 6.43
CA LYS A 121 11.08 -7.38 5.26
C LYS A 121 10.91 -8.89 5.32
N ASP A 122 11.19 -9.48 6.47
CA ASP A 122 11.07 -10.94 6.66
C ASP A 122 9.61 -11.38 6.48
N VAL A 123 8.66 -10.64 7.06
CA VAL A 123 7.22 -10.91 6.86
C VAL A 123 6.82 -10.76 5.40
N ALA A 124 7.33 -9.73 4.73
CA ALA A 124 7.02 -9.47 3.32
C ALA A 124 7.60 -10.55 2.39
N ASN A 125 8.78 -11.12 2.70
CA ASN A 125 9.34 -12.27 2.00
C ASN A 125 8.47 -13.52 2.19
N GLU A 126 8.06 -13.83 3.42
CA GLU A 126 7.20 -14.99 3.68
C GLU A 126 5.84 -14.86 2.98
N ILE A 127 5.28 -13.64 2.91
CA ILE A 127 4.09 -13.37 2.10
C ILE A 127 4.38 -13.57 0.61
N LEU A 128 5.50 -13.06 0.09
CA LEU A 128 5.89 -13.24 -1.31
C LEU A 128 6.00 -14.73 -1.69
N GLU A 129 6.52 -15.56 -0.78
CA GLU A 129 6.76 -16.99 -1.02
C GLU A 129 5.53 -17.88 -0.79
N HIS A 130 4.63 -17.49 0.12
CA HIS A 130 3.61 -18.40 0.65
C HIS A 130 2.17 -17.85 0.61
N PHE A 131 1.94 -16.66 0.07
CA PHE A 131 0.60 -16.10 -0.02
C PHE A 131 -0.28 -16.91 -0.97
N ASP A 132 -1.44 -17.34 -0.46
CA ASP A 132 -2.44 -18.07 -1.20
C ASP A 132 -3.84 -17.51 -0.88
N ALA A 133 -4.68 -17.44 -1.90
CA ALA A 133 -6.02 -16.90 -1.81
C ALA A 133 -6.99 -17.64 -2.75
N PRO A 134 -8.30 -17.58 -2.48
CA PRO A 134 -9.29 -18.23 -3.36
C PRO A 134 -9.31 -17.62 -4.77
N PHE A 135 -9.65 -18.44 -5.77
CA PHE A 135 -9.87 -17.95 -7.14
C PHE A 135 -10.94 -16.84 -7.17
N GLY A 136 -10.66 -15.76 -7.89
CA GLY A 136 -11.50 -14.57 -8.01
C GLY A 136 -11.52 -13.68 -6.77
N TRP A 137 -10.79 -14.01 -5.70
CA TRP A 137 -10.77 -13.20 -4.49
C TRP A 137 -10.14 -11.83 -4.74
N LYS A 138 -10.74 -10.80 -4.13
CA LYS A 138 -10.23 -9.44 -4.06
C LYS A 138 -10.28 -8.96 -2.61
N PRO A 139 -9.22 -8.36 -2.07
CA PRO A 139 -9.25 -7.82 -0.73
C PRO A 139 -10.25 -6.65 -0.66
N ASN A 140 -11.05 -6.63 0.41
CA ASN A 140 -11.96 -5.53 0.72
C ASN A 140 -11.35 -4.46 1.63
N GLY A 141 -10.12 -4.65 2.08
CA GLY A 141 -9.39 -3.72 2.95
C GLY A 141 -8.32 -4.43 3.77
N PRO A 142 -7.62 -3.69 4.65
CA PRO A 142 -6.58 -4.25 5.51
C PRO A 142 -7.06 -5.39 6.41
N ASN A 143 -8.33 -5.39 6.81
CA ASN A 143 -8.92 -6.41 7.70
C ASN A 143 -9.56 -7.57 6.93
N ASP A 144 -9.29 -7.71 5.62
CA ASP A 144 -9.73 -8.87 4.86
C ASP A 144 -9.20 -10.16 5.51
N PRO A 145 -10.02 -11.21 5.69
CA PRO A 145 -9.60 -12.43 6.39
C PRO A 145 -8.37 -13.13 5.79
N VAL A 146 -8.17 -13.05 4.47
CA VAL A 146 -7.00 -13.65 3.79
C VAL A 146 -5.75 -12.84 4.10
N ILE A 147 -5.84 -11.51 4.06
CA ILE A 147 -4.75 -10.60 4.43
C ILE A 147 -4.40 -10.79 5.92
N GLU A 148 -5.40 -10.82 6.79
CA GLU A 148 -5.22 -11.07 8.22
C GLU A 148 -4.51 -12.39 8.49
N LYS A 149 -4.96 -13.47 7.84
CA LYS A 149 -4.35 -14.78 7.98
C LYS A 149 -2.87 -14.74 7.59
N ALA A 150 -2.55 -14.18 6.42
CA ALA A 150 -1.18 -14.08 5.93
C ALA A 150 -0.28 -13.28 6.89
N PHE A 151 -0.74 -12.12 7.37
CA PHE A 151 0.04 -11.33 8.31
C PHE A 151 0.13 -11.97 9.70
N ASN A 152 -0.94 -12.59 10.21
CA ASN A 152 -0.89 -13.27 11.51
C ASN A 152 0.11 -14.44 11.53
N GLN A 153 0.21 -15.16 10.40
CA GLN A 153 1.12 -16.29 10.26
C GLN A 153 2.58 -15.88 10.43
N TRP A 154 2.96 -14.71 9.91
CA TRP A 154 4.37 -14.32 9.80
C TRP A 154 4.80 -13.16 10.72
N TRP A 155 3.87 -12.26 11.10
CA TRP A 155 4.18 -11.07 11.90
C TRP A 155 4.62 -11.39 13.33
N MET A 156 4.03 -12.41 13.96
CA MET A 156 4.32 -12.77 15.35
C MET A 156 5.67 -13.48 15.54
N HIS A 157 6.30 -13.94 14.46
CA HIS A 157 7.47 -14.82 14.55
C HIS A 157 8.80 -14.07 14.45
N LYS A 158 8.81 -12.76 14.15
CA LYS A 158 10.03 -12.07 13.68
C LYS A 158 10.25 -10.61 14.14
N ILE A 159 9.30 -9.94 14.78
CA ILE A 159 9.48 -8.54 15.22
C ILE A 159 9.54 -8.48 16.76
N PRO A 160 10.67 -8.08 17.37
CA PRO A 160 10.74 -7.84 18.81
C PRO A 160 9.78 -6.71 19.20
N GLN A 161 9.10 -6.85 20.35
CA GLN A 161 8.26 -5.79 20.92
C GLN A 161 9.06 -4.56 21.33
#